data_AF-A0A6M4GUT5-F1
#
_entry.id   AF-A0A6M4GUT5-F1
#
_cell.length_a   1.000
_cell.length_b   1.000
_cell.length_c   1.000
_cell.angle_alpha   90.00
_cell.angle_beta   90.00
_cell.angle_gamma   90.00
#
_symmetry.space_group_name_H-M   'P 1'
#
loop_
_entity.id
_entity.type
_entity.pdbx_description
1 polymer ?
#
loop_
_entity_poly.entity_id
_entity_poly.type
_entity_poly.pdbx_seq_one_letter_code
_entity_poly.pdbx_strand_id
1 'polypeptide(L)'
;MSVTGPVPHEILSKRPLVPAASPSPRDFRGFVEVRRAWLSETAVAYEVSQALEECYAVSLALAPADPFVAVAAQRSWAAMAAGESLAAPCRGFEAQRIDPNEVLALLRHAADGGEARARARMLLMRDVTAPKEEALAEIPALLAHLDPGVVRDVGAFLVRGETEVVLGETRVPARVAVIAWELAACDLGYACGADSRLTLGQCAFGGTCGAGSYEDALSRSEPREDFDAAREIRSGIVRALRTSDWRWLGIAA
;
A
#
# COMPACT_ATOMS: atom_id res chain seq x y z
N MET A 1 -51.34 -26.22 36.21
CA MET A 1 -51.75 -25.32 35.10
C MET A 1 -50.57 -24.45 34.77
N SER A 2 -49.82 -24.84 33.75
CA SER A 2 -48.63 -24.18 33.23
C SER A 2 -49.03 -23.19 32.14
N VAL A 3 -48.46 -21.98 32.11
CA VAL A 3 -48.02 -21.31 30.86
C VAL A 3 -46.89 -20.34 31.23
N THR A 4 -45.63 -20.77 31.07
CA THR A 4 -44.46 -19.89 30.93
C THR A 4 -44.19 -19.74 29.43
N GLY A 5 -44.46 -18.57 28.87
CA GLY A 5 -44.16 -18.25 27.48
C GLY A 5 -42.67 -17.87 27.30
N PRO A 6 -42.01 -18.30 26.22
CA PRO A 6 -40.62 -17.95 25.95
C PRO A 6 -40.47 -16.54 25.37
N VAL A 7 -39.39 -15.87 25.79
CA VAL A 7 -38.91 -14.58 25.27
C VAL A 7 -38.32 -14.81 23.87
N PRO A 8 -38.67 -13.99 22.84
CA PRO A 8 -38.15 -14.18 21.49
C PRO A 8 -36.67 -13.78 21.38
N HIS A 9 -35.94 -14.65 20.69
CA HIS A 9 -34.52 -14.56 20.37
C HIS A 9 -34.13 -13.27 19.64
N GLU A 10 -32.99 -12.73 20.09
CA GLU A 10 -32.02 -11.91 19.35
C GLU A 10 -32.16 -11.95 17.82
N ILE A 11 -32.53 -10.80 17.27
CA ILE A 11 -32.25 -10.47 15.87
C ILE A 11 -30.74 -10.20 15.80
N LEU A 12 -29.97 -11.28 15.61
CA LEU A 12 -28.58 -11.22 15.15
C LEU A 12 -28.60 -10.53 13.78
N SER A 13 -28.39 -9.22 13.79
CA SER A 13 -28.07 -8.40 12.64
C SER A 13 -26.86 -9.02 11.95
N LYS A 14 -27.11 -9.81 10.90
CA LYS A 14 -26.10 -10.29 9.96
C LYS A 14 -25.50 -9.08 9.25
N ARG A 15 -24.55 -8.40 9.89
CA ARG A 15 -23.57 -7.59 9.15
C ARG A 15 -22.85 -8.56 8.22
N PRO A 16 -22.87 -8.36 6.90
CA PRO A 16 -22.06 -9.18 6.02
C PRO A 16 -20.61 -9.04 6.47
N LEU A 17 -19.93 -10.19 6.64
CA LEU A 17 -18.48 -10.19 6.84
C LEU A 17 -17.86 -9.41 5.67
N VAL A 18 -17.10 -8.36 6.00
CA VAL A 18 -16.22 -7.71 5.04
C VAL A 18 -15.29 -8.82 4.49
N PRO A 19 -15.29 -9.10 3.19
CA PRO A 19 -14.45 -10.15 2.64
C PRO A 19 -12.98 -9.84 2.91
N ALA A 20 -12.19 -10.88 3.19
CA ALA A 20 -10.73 -10.80 3.18
C ALA A 20 -10.25 -10.17 1.86
N ALA A 21 -9.10 -9.48 1.92
CA ALA A 21 -8.46 -8.74 0.83
C ALA A 21 -8.84 -9.29 -0.56
N SER A 22 -9.80 -8.64 -1.20
CA SER A 22 -10.27 -9.07 -2.52
C SER A 22 -9.15 -8.82 -3.53
N PRO A 23 -8.95 -9.69 -4.52
CA PRO A 23 -8.04 -9.40 -5.62
C PRO A 23 -8.43 -8.04 -6.22
N SER A 24 -7.42 -7.23 -6.55
CA SER A 24 -7.64 -5.90 -7.11
C SER A 24 -8.68 -5.97 -8.24
N PRO A 25 -9.72 -5.11 -8.22
CA PRO A 25 -10.72 -5.07 -9.26
C PRO A 25 -10.06 -4.97 -10.64
N ARG A 26 -10.49 -5.80 -11.59
CA ARG A 26 -10.04 -5.72 -12.99
C ARG A 26 -10.63 -4.52 -13.74
N ASP A 27 -11.65 -3.90 -13.16
CA ASP A 27 -12.36 -2.73 -13.66
C ASP A 27 -12.63 -1.81 -12.47
N PHE A 28 -11.81 -0.77 -12.32
CA PHE A 28 -11.98 0.21 -11.26
C PHE A 28 -13.13 1.16 -11.51
N ARG A 29 -13.49 1.44 -12.76
CA ARG A 29 -14.61 2.34 -13.03
C ARG A 29 -15.91 1.71 -12.58
N GLY A 30 -16.19 0.49 -13.02
CA GLY A 30 -17.38 -0.24 -12.57
C GLY A 30 -17.39 -0.45 -11.05
N PHE A 31 -16.22 -0.75 -10.47
CA PHE A 31 -16.07 -0.84 -9.01
C PHE A 31 -16.47 0.46 -8.30
N VAL A 32 -15.91 1.61 -8.71
CA VAL A 32 -16.20 2.92 -8.09
C VAL A 32 -17.66 3.30 -8.30
N GLU A 33 -18.19 3.19 -9.52
CA GLU A 33 -19.58 3.54 -9.85
C GLU A 33 -20.58 2.78 -8.96
N VAL A 34 -20.39 1.48 -8.80
CA VAL A 34 -21.21 0.66 -7.91
C VAL A 34 -21.01 1.10 -6.47
N ARG A 35 -19.76 1.25 -6.01
CA ARG A 35 -19.44 1.45 -4.59
C ARG A 35 -19.76 2.84 -4.05
N ARG A 36 -20.00 3.84 -4.91
CA ARG A 36 -20.37 5.22 -4.51
C ARG A 36 -21.59 5.28 -3.58
N ALA A 37 -22.51 4.31 -3.66
CA ALA A 37 -23.69 4.27 -2.80
C ALA A 37 -23.38 3.96 -1.31
N TRP A 38 -22.19 3.42 -1.00
CA TRP A 38 -21.81 2.98 0.36
C TRP A 38 -20.60 3.75 0.92
N LEU A 39 -20.33 4.96 0.44
CA LEU A 39 -19.18 5.76 0.89
C LEU A 39 -19.23 6.17 2.37
N SER A 40 -20.37 6.04 3.04
CA SER A 40 -20.47 6.19 4.50
C SER A 40 -19.79 5.05 5.27
N GLU A 41 -19.52 3.91 4.62
CA GLU A 41 -18.73 2.82 5.19
C GLU A 41 -17.25 3.11 4.99
N THR A 42 -16.50 3.25 6.08
CA THR A 42 -15.11 3.71 6.06
C THR A 42 -14.19 2.79 5.26
N ALA A 43 -14.41 1.47 5.32
CA ALA A 43 -13.71 0.49 4.50
C ALA A 43 -13.97 0.70 3.00
N VAL A 44 -15.21 1.00 2.61
CA VAL A 44 -15.57 1.28 1.20
C VAL A 44 -14.97 2.60 0.74
N ALA A 45 -15.03 3.65 1.58
CA ALA A 45 -14.39 4.92 1.27
C ALA A 45 -12.87 4.76 1.05
N TYR A 46 -12.20 3.95 1.88
CA TYR A 46 -10.79 3.59 1.67
C TYR A 46 -10.59 2.88 0.32
N GLU A 47 -11.34 1.81 0.02
CA GLU A 47 -11.17 1.06 -1.23
C GLU A 47 -11.41 1.92 -2.48
N VAL A 48 -12.43 2.78 -2.46
CA VAL A 48 -12.70 3.73 -3.55
C VAL A 48 -11.58 4.76 -3.66
N SER A 49 -11.06 5.28 -2.54
CA SER A 49 -9.92 6.20 -2.58
C SER A 49 -8.69 5.56 -3.24
N GLN A 50 -8.40 4.29 -2.94
CA GLN A 50 -7.24 3.58 -3.50
C GLN A 50 -7.39 3.33 -5.00
N ALA A 51 -8.60 2.96 -5.46
CA ALA A 51 -8.86 2.78 -6.89
C ALA A 51 -8.68 4.08 -7.67
N LEU A 52 -9.19 5.20 -7.14
CA LEU A 52 -9.05 6.51 -7.77
C LEU A 52 -7.60 7.03 -7.71
N GLU A 53 -6.92 6.88 -6.57
CA GLU A 53 -5.52 7.27 -6.40
C GLU A 53 -4.61 6.57 -7.41
N GLU A 54 -4.81 5.27 -7.59
CA GLU A 54 -4.05 4.48 -8.55
C GLU A 54 -4.26 4.96 -9.98
N CYS A 55 -5.51 5.16 -10.40
CA CYS A 55 -5.78 5.63 -11.75
C CYS A 55 -5.29 7.06 -11.99
N TYR A 56 -5.32 7.90 -10.96
CA TYR A 56 -4.69 9.21 -11.01
C TYR A 56 -3.18 9.09 -11.21
N ALA A 57 -2.49 8.28 -10.41
CA ALA A 57 -1.04 8.07 -10.52
C ALA A 57 -0.62 7.48 -11.88
N VAL A 58 -1.35 6.47 -12.37
CA VAL A 58 -1.10 5.88 -13.69
C VAL A 58 -1.31 6.90 -14.81
N SER A 59 -2.36 7.73 -14.73
CA SER A 59 -2.62 8.77 -15.72
C SER A 59 -1.48 9.79 -15.80
N LEU A 60 -0.88 10.15 -14.66
CA LEU A 60 0.29 11.03 -14.62
C LEU A 60 1.55 10.35 -15.16
N ALA A 61 1.79 9.09 -14.78
CA ALA A 61 3.01 8.37 -15.15
C ALA A 61 3.07 7.97 -16.64
N LEU A 62 1.90 7.83 -17.27
CA LEU A 62 1.75 7.48 -18.68
C LEU A 62 1.32 8.64 -19.57
N ALA A 63 1.08 9.83 -19.01
CA ALA A 63 0.84 11.03 -19.80
C ALA A 63 2.01 11.22 -20.78
N PRO A 64 1.74 11.64 -22.04
CA PRO A 64 2.81 11.91 -22.99
C PRO A 64 3.74 12.96 -22.38
N ALA A 65 5.01 12.59 -22.21
CA ALA A 65 6.03 13.53 -21.74
C ALA A 65 6.07 14.74 -22.69
N ASP A 66 6.31 15.92 -22.15
CA ASP A 66 6.62 17.11 -22.93
C ASP A 66 7.63 16.75 -24.04
N PRO A 67 7.48 17.24 -25.29
CA PRO A 67 8.29 16.82 -26.44
C PRO A 67 9.80 17.11 -26.33
N PHE A 68 10.27 17.68 -25.22
CA PHE A 68 11.67 17.98 -24.94
C PHE A 68 12.39 16.94 -24.05
N VAL A 69 11.72 15.88 -23.60
CA VAL A 69 12.37 14.82 -22.81
C VAL A 69 12.40 13.51 -23.61
N ALA A 70 13.59 13.11 -24.06
CA ALA A 70 13.87 11.87 -24.79
C ALA A 70 13.68 10.56 -23.95
N VAL A 71 12.83 10.57 -22.93
CA VAL A 71 12.54 9.41 -22.07
C VAL A 71 11.58 8.42 -22.76
N ALA A 72 10.81 8.86 -23.75
CA ALA A 72 9.95 7.97 -24.54
C ALA A 72 10.73 7.09 -25.54
N ALA A 73 11.97 7.44 -25.89
CA ALA A 73 12.72 6.78 -26.97
C ALA A 73 13.38 5.44 -26.58
N GLN A 74 13.28 5.00 -25.31
CA GLN A 74 14.01 3.82 -24.80
C GLN A 74 13.16 2.82 -24.01
N ARG A 75 11.83 2.95 -23.98
CA ARG A 75 10.99 1.91 -23.36
C ARG A 75 10.95 0.67 -24.25
N SER A 76 11.42 -0.45 -23.73
CA SER A 76 11.28 -1.75 -24.41
C SER A 76 9.80 -2.08 -24.61
N TRP A 77 9.49 -2.95 -25.58
CA TRP A 77 8.13 -3.44 -25.77
C TRP A 77 7.55 -4.05 -24.48
N ALA A 78 8.40 -4.69 -23.66
CA ALA A 78 8.00 -5.29 -22.39
C ALA A 78 7.62 -4.22 -21.37
N ALA A 79 8.37 -3.11 -21.28
CA ALA A 79 8.04 -1.99 -20.40
C ALA A 79 6.71 -1.32 -20.80
N MET A 80 6.46 -1.16 -22.11
CA MET A 80 5.17 -0.66 -22.60
C MET A 80 4.01 -1.60 -22.24
N ALA A 81 4.16 -2.91 -22.47
CA ALA A 81 3.15 -3.91 -22.11
C ALA A 81 2.88 -3.97 -20.60
N ALA A 82 3.91 -3.82 -19.77
CA ALA A 82 3.73 -3.72 -18.32
C ALA A 82 2.98 -2.44 -17.92
N GLY A 83 3.29 -1.31 -18.55
CA GLY A 83 2.54 -0.06 -18.38
C GLY A 83 1.07 -0.18 -18.77
N GLU A 84 0.77 -0.82 -19.91
CA GLU A 84 -0.60 -1.14 -20.32
C GLU A 84 -1.30 -2.06 -19.31
N SER A 85 -0.58 -3.03 -18.75
CA SER A 85 -1.12 -3.96 -17.74
C SER A 85 -1.45 -3.23 -16.43
N LEU A 86 -0.61 -2.27 -16.02
CA LEU A 86 -0.89 -1.38 -14.88
C LEU A 86 -2.10 -0.47 -15.14
N ALA A 87 -2.26 0.01 -16.38
CA ALA A 87 -3.37 0.88 -16.77
C ALA A 87 -4.68 0.13 -17.02
N ALA A 88 -4.64 -1.18 -17.25
CA ALA A 88 -5.81 -1.97 -17.63
C ALA A 88 -7.01 -1.85 -16.66
N PRO A 89 -6.84 -1.82 -15.32
CA PRO A 89 -7.93 -1.60 -14.38
C PRO A 89 -8.56 -0.20 -14.48
N CYS A 90 -7.82 0.78 -14.98
CA CYS A 90 -8.23 2.19 -15.07
C CYS A 90 -8.95 2.55 -16.36
N ARG A 91 -9.23 1.56 -17.21
CA ARG A 91 -10.02 1.78 -18.42
C ARG A 91 -11.38 2.38 -18.09
N GLY A 92 -11.78 3.37 -18.86
CA GLY A 92 -13.01 4.15 -18.66
C GLY A 92 -12.82 5.47 -17.88
N PHE A 93 -11.65 5.72 -17.28
CA PHE A 93 -11.29 7.00 -16.67
C PHE A 93 -10.60 7.97 -17.65
N GLU A 94 -10.34 7.60 -18.91
CA GLU A 94 -9.53 8.38 -19.86
C GLU A 94 -10.13 9.76 -20.18
N ALA A 95 -11.46 9.85 -20.16
CA ALA A 95 -12.20 11.09 -20.41
C ALA A 95 -12.60 11.81 -19.11
N GLN A 96 -12.27 11.25 -17.94
CA GLN A 96 -12.66 11.79 -16.65
C GLN A 96 -11.42 12.29 -15.91
N ARG A 97 -11.46 13.55 -15.49
CA ARG A 97 -10.46 14.07 -14.57
C ARG A 97 -10.77 13.51 -13.18
N ILE A 98 -9.91 12.63 -12.68
CA ILE A 98 -9.92 12.21 -11.27
C ILE A 98 -9.47 13.43 -10.45
N ASP A 99 -10.33 13.91 -9.54
CA ASP A 99 -9.99 15.02 -8.66
C ASP A 99 -9.16 14.52 -7.47
N PRO A 100 -7.88 14.93 -7.33
CA PRO A 100 -7.05 14.51 -6.19
C PRO A 100 -7.66 14.94 -4.84
N ASN A 101 -8.48 15.99 -4.79
CA ASN A 101 -9.16 16.38 -3.55
C ASN A 101 -10.25 15.39 -3.16
N GLU A 102 -10.93 14.75 -4.12
CA GLU A 102 -11.90 13.69 -3.85
C GLU A 102 -11.20 12.47 -3.22
N VAL A 103 -10.07 12.06 -3.80
CA VAL A 103 -9.24 10.97 -3.28
C VAL A 103 -8.85 11.24 -1.82
N LEU A 104 -8.32 12.43 -1.54
CA LEU A 104 -7.90 12.82 -0.20
C LEU A 104 -9.08 12.93 0.77
N ALA A 105 -10.24 13.44 0.33
CA ALA A 105 -11.43 13.55 1.17
C ALA A 105 -11.97 12.18 1.58
N LEU A 106 -12.02 11.22 0.64
CA LEU A 106 -12.42 9.84 0.92
C LEU A 106 -11.44 9.15 1.87
N LEU A 107 -10.14 9.32 1.63
CA LEU A 107 -9.11 8.74 2.48
C LEU A 107 -9.17 9.30 3.90
N ARG A 108 -9.34 10.63 4.04
CA ARG A 108 -9.50 11.28 5.35
C ARG A 108 -10.77 10.81 6.05
N HIS A 109 -11.90 10.72 5.35
CA HIS A 109 -13.14 10.19 5.91
C HIS A 109 -12.95 8.77 6.47
N ALA A 110 -12.29 7.89 5.73
CA ALA A 110 -11.99 6.54 6.18
C ALA A 110 -11.07 6.52 7.40
N ALA A 111 -10.03 7.36 7.42
CA ALA A 111 -9.09 7.47 8.53
C ALA A 111 -9.75 8.00 9.82
N ASP A 112 -10.54 9.07 9.71
CA ASP A 112 -11.29 9.67 10.81
C ASP A 112 -12.33 8.70 11.39
N GLY A 113 -12.87 7.82 10.54
CA GLY A 113 -13.77 6.74 10.93
C GLY A 113 -13.09 5.47 11.44
N GLY A 114 -11.77 5.48 11.67
CA GLY A 114 -11.03 4.42 12.34
C GLY A 114 -10.50 3.29 11.43
N GLU A 115 -10.55 3.46 10.11
CA GLU A 115 -10.00 2.48 9.18
C GLU A 115 -8.45 2.52 9.23
N ALA A 116 -7.82 1.40 9.64
CA ALA A 116 -6.38 1.34 9.91
C ALA A 116 -5.49 1.51 8.66
N ARG A 117 -5.88 0.97 7.51
CA ARG A 117 -5.19 1.14 6.22
C ARG A 117 -5.24 2.60 5.77
N ALA A 118 -6.38 3.26 5.93
CA ALA A 118 -6.53 4.68 5.63
C ALA A 118 -5.66 5.54 6.56
N ARG A 119 -5.64 5.25 7.86
CA ARG A 119 -4.76 5.93 8.83
C ARG A 119 -3.28 5.75 8.48
N ALA A 120 -2.86 4.54 8.15
CA ALA A 120 -1.49 4.26 7.71
C ALA A 120 -1.14 5.02 6.42
N ARG A 121 -2.05 5.06 5.44
CA ARG A 121 -1.87 5.82 4.20
C ARG A 121 -1.75 7.33 4.45
N MET A 122 -2.54 7.86 5.38
CA MET A 122 -2.50 9.29 5.77
C MET A 122 -1.14 9.70 6.37
N LEU A 123 -0.37 8.77 6.95
CA LEU A 123 1.01 9.03 7.39
C LEU A 123 1.89 9.50 6.23
N LEU A 124 1.72 8.91 5.04
CA LEU A 124 2.46 9.27 3.82
C LEU A 124 2.06 10.62 3.24
N MET A 125 0.94 11.18 3.70
CA MET A 125 0.44 12.50 3.28
C MET A 125 0.80 13.60 4.29
N ARG A 126 1.37 13.25 5.44
CA ARG A 126 1.89 14.24 6.40
C ARG A 126 3.01 15.05 5.75
N ASP A 127 3.11 16.32 6.15
CA ASP A 127 4.26 17.17 5.83
C ASP A 127 5.56 16.45 6.26
N VAL A 128 6.53 16.38 5.35
CA VAL A 128 7.83 15.73 5.60
C VAL A 128 8.65 16.48 6.63
N THR A 129 8.36 17.77 6.84
CA THR A 129 9.02 18.62 7.84
C THR A 129 8.36 18.56 9.22
N ALA A 130 7.15 17.98 9.31
CA ALA A 130 6.48 17.83 10.59
C ALA A 130 7.17 16.77 11.46
N PRO A 131 7.27 16.97 12.78
CA PRO A 131 7.80 15.98 13.70
C PRO A 131 7.09 14.63 13.56
N LYS A 132 7.86 13.54 13.54
CA LYS A 132 7.32 12.17 13.45
C LYS A 132 6.80 11.68 14.80
N GLU A 133 7.31 12.22 15.90
CA GLU A 133 7.01 11.83 17.28
C GLU A 133 5.51 11.84 17.57
N GLU A 134 4.78 12.80 17.00
CA GLU A 134 3.32 12.88 17.12
C GLU A 134 2.59 11.68 16.51
N ALA A 135 3.14 11.09 15.46
CA ALA A 135 2.57 9.93 14.77
C ALA A 135 3.14 8.60 15.31
N LEU A 136 4.32 8.59 15.92
CA LEU A 136 4.92 7.35 16.45
C LEU A 136 4.01 6.65 17.48
N ALA A 137 3.25 7.42 18.27
CA ALA A 137 2.36 6.89 19.29
C ALA A 137 1.23 6.00 18.73
N GLU A 138 0.78 6.21 17.49
CA GLU A 138 -0.29 5.41 16.89
C GLU A 138 0.20 4.17 16.14
N ILE A 139 1.48 4.12 15.78
CA ILE A 139 2.03 3.07 14.92
C ILE A 139 1.89 1.66 15.52
N PRO A 140 2.14 1.41 16.82
CA PRO A 140 1.95 0.08 17.41
C PRO A 140 0.53 -0.46 17.20
N ALA A 141 -0.49 0.40 17.30
CA ALA A 141 -1.88 0.00 17.10
C ALA A 141 -2.18 -0.32 15.62
N LEU A 142 -1.59 0.44 14.68
CA LEU A 142 -1.72 0.16 13.24
C LEU A 142 -1.07 -1.18 12.87
N LEU A 143 0.12 -1.47 13.40
CA LEU A 143 0.87 -2.68 13.08
C LEU A 143 0.35 -3.94 13.78
N ALA A 144 -0.46 -3.82 14.83
CA ALA A 144 -0.92 -4.95 15.66
C ALA A 144 -1.63 -6.06 14.87
N HIS A 145 -2.31 -5.71 13.77
CA HIS A 145 -3.05 -6.66 12.95
C HIS A 145 -2.25 -7.27 11.80
N LEU A 146 -0.99 -6.85 11.61
CA LEU A 146 -0.11 -7.35 10.56
C LEU A 146 -0.70 -7.24 9.14
N ASP A 147 -1.56 -6.25 8.89
CA ASP A 147 -2.06 -5.98 7.55
C ASP A 147 -0.86 -5.61 6.64
N PRO A 148 -0.62 -6.35 5.54
CA PRO A 148 0.59 -6.14 4.74
C PRO A 148 0.66 -4.74 4.10
N GLY A 149 -0.48 -4.14 3.76
CA GLY A 149 -0.55 -2.79 3.21
C GLY A 149 -0.20 -1.74 4.28
N VAL A 150 -0.72 -1.91 5.50
CA VAL A 150 -0.34 -1.07 6.65
C VAL A 150 1.14 -1.18 6.95
N VAL A 151 1.70 -2.39 6.98
CA VAL A 151 3.13 -2.63 7.24
C VAL A 151 4.00 -1.90 6.22
N ARG A 152 3.65 -1.99 4.93
CA ARG A 152 4.37 -1.29 3.86
C ARG A 152 4.31 0.23 4.04
N ASP A 153 3.11 0.77 4.24
CA ASP A 153 2.91 2.22 4.28
C ASP A 153 3.49 2.84 5.57
N VAL A 154 3.42 2.14 6.71
CA VAL A 154 4.13 2.53 7.94
C VAL A 154 5.65 2.49 7.75
N GLY A 155 6.18 1.43 7.15
CA GLY A 155 7.62 1.32 6.87
C GLY A 155 8.12 2.47 5.99
N ALA A 156 7.39 2.80 4.93
CA ALA A 156 7.68 3.94 4.09
C ALA A 156 7.63 5.27 4.87
N PHE A 157 6.65 5.46 5.76
CA PHE A 157 6.58 6.65 6.62
C PHE A 157 7.78 6.77 7.56
N LEU A 158 8.15 5.68 8.24
CA LEU A 158 9.26 5.67 9.21
C LEU A 158 10.57 6.07 8.55
N VAL A 159 10.79 5.66 7.29
CA VAL A 159 12.02 5.91 6.56
C VAL A 159 12.01 7.25 5.80
N ARG A 160 10.84 7.78 5.45
CA ARG A 160 10.70 9.00 4.66
C ARG A 160 11.37 10.21 5.34
N GLY A 161 12.27 10.89 4.61
CA GLY A 161 13.00 12.05 5.13
C GLY A 161 14.27 11.69 5.93
N GLU A 162 14.54 10.41 6.16
CA GLU A 162 15.75 9.95 6.84
C GLU A 162 16.86 9.63 5.85
N THR A 163 18.10 9.77 6.29
CA THR A 163 19.27 9.22 5.58
C THR A 163 19.59 7.80 6.02
N GLU A 164 19.34 7.51 7.30
CA GLU A 164 19.57 6.21 7.95
C GLU A 164 18.50 5.99 9.02
N VAL A 165 18.18 4.73 9.30
CA VAL A 165 17.29 4.34 10.40
C VAL A 165 17.95 3.27 11.25
N VAL A 166 17.49 3.10 12.48
CA VAL A 166 17.95 2.05 13.39
C VAL A 166 16.91 0.94 13.43
N LEU A 167 17.31 -0.28 13.06
CA LEU A 167 16.49 -1.49 13.14
C LEU A 167 17.25 -2.54 13.95
N GLY A 168 16.71 -2.86 15.13
CA GLY A 168 17.41 -3.63 16.16
C GLY A 168 18.63 -2.87 16.68
N GLU A 169 19.80 -3.46 16.49
CA GLU A 169 21.09 -2.87 16.86
C GLU A 169 21.84 -2.29 15.66
N THR A 170 21.24 -2.36 14.46
CA THR A 170 21.90 -2.01 13.20
C THR A 170 21.40 -0.66 12.71
N ARG A 171 22.34 0.24 12.40
CA ARG A 171 22.06 1.45 11.63
C ARG A 171 22.15 1.11 10.14
N VAL A 172 21.10 1.41 9.39
CA VAL A 172 20.97 1.01 7.99
C VAL A 172 20.61 2.23 7.13
N PRO A 173 21.13 2.33 5.90
CA PRO A 173 20.72 3.38 4.98
C PRO A 173 19.21 3.33 4.75
N ALA A 174 18.57 4.51 4.64
CA ALA A 174 17.13 4.61 4.44
C ALA A 174 16.65 3.78 3.23
N ARG A 175 17.35 3.85 2.09
CA ARG A 175 17.03 3.04 0.90
C ARG A 175 16.97 1.53 1.16
N VAL A 176 17.89 1.00 1.98
CA VAL A 176 17.91 -0.41 2.39
C VAL A 176 16.71 -0.74 3.27
N ALA A 177 16.38 0.17 4.21
CA ALA A 177 15.24 -0.01 5.08
C ALA A 177 13.90 0.01 4.32
N VAL A 178 13.73 0.86 3.30
CA VAL A 178 12.54 0.84 2.44
C VAL A 178 12.35 -0.53 1.82
N ILE A 179 13.41 -1.06 1.18
CA ILE A 179 13.36 -2.39 0.55
C ILE A 179 13.03 -3.48 1.59
N ALA A 180 13.65 -3.42 2.77
CA ALA A 180 13.41 -4.40 3.84
C ALA A 180 11.95 -4.39 4.31
N TRP A 181 11.33 -3.22 4.47
CA TRP A 181 9.92 -3.07 4.84
C TRP A 181 8.97 -3.57 3.75
N GLU A 182 9.26 -3.27 2.48
CA GLU A 182 8.45 -3.77 1.36
C GLU A 182 8.53 -5.29 1.24
N LEU A 183 9.73 -5.88 1.34
CA LEU A 183 9.88 -7.33 1.34
C LEU A 183 9.23 -7.97 2.57
N ALA A 184 9.24 -7.32 3.74
CA ALA A 184 8.54 -7.80 4.93
C ALA A 184 7.02 -7.80 4.72
N ALA A 185 6.47 -6.79 4.04
CA ALA A 185 5.07 -6.78 3.62
C ALA A 185 4.77 -7.94 2.65
N CYS A 186 5.66 -8.24 1.70
CA CYS A 186 5.53 -9.42 0.84
C CYS A 186 5.46 -10.73 1.65
N ASP A 187 6.33 -10.90 2.65
CA ASP A 187 6.33 -12.07 3.55
C ASP A 187 5.03 -12.20 4.37
N LEU A 188 4.32 -11.09 4.59
CA LEU A 188 3.02 -11.06 5.28
C LEU A 188 1.83 -11.23 4.34
N GLY A 189 2.05 -11.31 3.03
CA GLY A 189 1.00 -11.56 2.03
C GLY A 189 0.65 -10.37 1.15
N TYR A 190 1.46 -9.31 1.12
CA TYR A 190 1.31 -8.28 0.10
C TYR A 190 1.50 -8.87 -1.30
N ALA A 191 0.78 -8.35 -2.29
CA ALA A 191 0.89 -8.83 -3.66
C ALA A 191 2.26 -8.47 -4.25
N CYS A 192 3.15 -9.47 -4.33
CA CYS A 192 4.53 -9.32 -4.83
C CYS A 192 4.90 -10.35 -5.92
N GLY A 193 3.91 -11.02 -6.51
CA GLY A 193 4.11 -11.95 -7.63
C GLY A 193 4.40 -11.26 -8.97
N ALA A 194 4.59 -12.04 -10.02
CA ALA A 194 4.93 -11.54 -11.36
C ALA A 194 3.95 -10.48 -11.90
N ASP A 195 2.64 -10.70 -11.71
CA ASP A 195 1.58 -9.79 -12.18
C ASP A 195 1.20 -8.72 -11.13
N SER A 196 1.95 -8.62 -10.03
CA SER A 196 1.67 -7.61 -9.01
C SER A 196 2.04 -6.21 -9.49
N ARG A 197 1.39 -5.19 -8.92
CA ARG A 197 1.69 -3.79 -9.23
C ARG A 197 3.13 -3.41 -8.96
N LEU A 198 3.74 -3.98 -7.92
CA LEU A 198 5.14 -3.71 -7.58
C LEU A 198 6.06 -4.25 -8.69
N THR A 199 5.89 -5.51 -9.09
CA THR A 199 6.70 -6.12 -10.16
C THR A 199 6.46 -5.46 -11.52
N LEU A 200 5.19 -5.21 -11.87
CA LEU A 200 4.84 -4.50 -13.10
C LEU A 200 5.40 -3.08 -13.12
N GLY A 201 5.40 -2.38 -11.98
CA GLY A 201 6.00 -1.05 -11.82
C GLY A 201 7.52 -1.07 -12.05
N GLN A 202 8.22 -2.07 -11.53
CA GLN A 202 9.65 -2.25 -11.78
C GLN A 202 9.97 -2.45 -13.28
N CYS A 203 9.11 -3.15 -14.02
CA CYS A 203 9.27 -3.27 -15.47
C CYS A 203 8.89 -1.97 -16.20
N ALA A 204 7.71 -1.41 -15.91
CA ALA A 204 7.17 -0.25 -16.63
C ALA A 204 8.00 1.02 -16.44
N PHE A 205 8.54 1.23 -15.23
CA PHE A 205 9.23 2.46 -14.86
C PHE A 205 10.72 2.26 -14.55
N GLY A 206 11.10 1.10 -14.00
CA GLY A 206 12.50 0.75 -13.71
C GLY A 206 13.22 0.03 -14.85
N GLY A 207 12.49 -0.47 -15.86
CA GLY A 207 13.05 -1.25 -16.96
C GLY A 207 13.38 -2.71 -16.63
N THR A 208 13.15 -3.15 -15.38
CA THR A 208 13.44 -4.52 -14.92
C THR A 208 12.27 -5.44 -15.25
N CYS A 209 12.28 -5.99 -16.46
CA CYS A 209 11.22 -6.85 -16.98
C CYS A 209 11.53 -8.35 -16.85
N GLY A 210 10.49 -9.18 -16.89
CA GLY A 210 10.61 -10.64 -16.83
C GLY A 210 11.04 -11.18 -15.45
N ALA A 211 10.80 -10.42 -14.38
CA ALA A 211 10.98 -10.90 -13.02
C ALA A 211 9.76 -11.75 -12.59
N GLY A 212 10.01 -12.86 -11.90
CA GLY A 212 8.96 -13.75 -11.39
C GLY A 212 8.29 -13.23 -10.12
N SER A 213 8.91 -12.27 -9.45
CA SER A 213 8.43 -11.62 -8.23
C SER A 213 9.05 -10.24 -8.07
N TYR A 214 8.56 -9.48 -7.10
CA TYR A 214 9.12 -8.18 -6.74
C TYR A 214 10.54 -8.33 -6.16
N GLU A 215 10.79 -9.35 -5.33
CA GLU A 215 12.12 -9.64 -4.79
C GLU A 215 13.12 -9.97 -5.91
N ASP A 216 12.71 -10.75 -6.93
CA ASP A 216 13.52 -11.02 -8.11
C ASP A 216 13.80 -9.75 -8.92
N ALA A 217 12.81 -8.87 -9.08
CA ALA A 217 13.03 -7.57 -9.73
C ALA A 217 14.07 -6.73 -8.97
N LEU A 218 13.91 -6.59 -7.66
CA LEU A 218 14.86 -5.84 -6.81
C LEU A 218 16.26 -6.43 -6.86
N SER A 219 16.40 -7.77 -6.87
CA SER A 219 17.71 -8.43 -6.98
C SER A 219 18.49 -8.09 -8.25
N ARG A 220 17.79 -7.64 -9.30
CA ARG A 220 18.36 -7.27 -10.61
C ARG A 220 18.60 -5.76 -10.74
N SER A 221 17.82 -4.93 -10.05
CA SER A 221 17.87 -3.46 -10.16
C SER A 221 18.71 -2.79 -9.08
N GLU A 222 18.75 -3.35 -7.87
CA GLU A 222 19.43 -2.74 -6.73
C GLU A 222 20.91 -3.14 -6.65
N PRO A 223 21.78 -2.29 -6.07
CA PRO A 223 23.12 -2.70 -5.71
C PRO A 223 23.09 -3.97 -4.85
N ARG A 224 23.94 -4.95 -5.18
CA ARG A 224 23.94 -6.25 -4.51
C ARG A 224 24.07 -6.15 -3.00
N GLU A 225 24.93 -5.25 -2.53
CA GLU A 225 25.15 -5.00 -1.10
C GLU A 225 23.89 -4.49 -0.39
N ASP A 226 23.15 -3.57 -1.02
CA ASP A 226 21.93 -2.99 -0.46
C ASP A 226 20.81 -4.04 -0.42
N PHE A 227 20.68 -4.85 -1.48
CA PHE A 227 19.69 -5.92 -1.56
C PHE A 227 19.96 -7.03 -0.55
N ASP A 228 21.21 -7.49 -0.43
CA ASP A 228 21.60 -8.52 0.53
C ASP A 228 21.35 -8.02 1.97
N ALA A 229 21.71 -6.76 2.28
CA ALA A 229 21.41 -6.15 3.57
C ALA A 229 19.90 -6.06 3.86
N ALA A 230 19.08 -5.66 2.87
CA ALA A 230 17.64 -5.58 3.03
C ALA A 230 17.01 -6.95 3.32
N ARG A 231 17.50 -8.01 2.68
CA ARG A 231 17.03 -9.39 2.92
C ARG A 231 17.36 -9.89 4.32
N GLU A 232 18.53 -9.55 4.84
CA GLU A 232 18.91 -9.89 6.22
C GLU A 232 17.97 -9.22 7.23
N ILE A 233 17.70 -7.92 7.05
CA ILE A 233 16.85 -7.10 7.93
C ILE A 233 15.38 -7.55 7.89
N ARG A 234 14.87 -7.93 6.71
CA ARG A 234 13.47 -8.34 6.47
C ARG A 234 12.95 -9.32 7.53
N SER A 235 13.72 -10.37 7.81
CA SER A 235 13.33 -11.41 8.77
C SER A 235 13.18 -10.86 10.20
N GLY A 236 14.03 -9.88 10.56
CA GLY A 236 13.97 -9.15 11.81
C GLY A 236 12.71 -8.31 11.94
N ILE A 237 12.32 -7.60 10.87
CA ILE A 237 11.08 -6.81 10.81
C ILE A 237 9.87 -7.73 11.03
N VAL A 238 9.76 -8.81 10.26
CA VAL A 238 8.64 -9.77 10.38
C VAL A 238 8.57 -10.37 11.78
N ARG A 239 9.70 -10.75 12.37
CA ARG A 239 9.76 -11.26 13.75
C ARG A 239 9.28 -10.19 14.74
N ALA A 240 9.83 -8.98 14.68
CA ALA A 240 9.49 -7.91 15.60
C ALA A 240 8.01 -7.53 15.53
N LEU A 241 7.43 -7.49 14.33
CA LEU A 241 6.00 -7.29 14.14
C LEU A 241 5.17 -8.38 14.82
N ARG A 242 5.50 -9.66 14.60
CA ARG A 242 4.79 -10.81 15.21
C ARG A 242 4.90 -10.86 16.73
N THR A 243 6.02 -10.40 17.28
CA THR A 243 6.26 -10.38 18.73
C THR A 243 5.96 -9.03 19.37
N SER A 244 5.45 -8.06 18.62
CA SER A 244 5.22 -6.69 19.09
C SER A 244 6.47 -6.04 19.72
N ASP A 245 7.65 -6.33 19.17
CA ASP A 245 8.94 -5.76 19.59
C ASP A 245 9.14 -4.39 18.93
N TRP A 246 8.38 -3.39 19.40
CA TRP A 246 8.40 -2.03 18.86
C TRP A 246 9.76 -1.34 19.03
N ARG A 247 10.52 -1.74 20.06
CA ARG A 247 11.87 -1.24 20.30
C ARG A 247 12.82 -1.68 19.19
N TRP A 248 12.73 -2.95 18.76
CA TRP A 248 13.51 -3.42 17.61
C TRP A 248 13.16 -2.65 16.32
N LEU A 249 11.92 -2.20 16.16
CA LEU A 249 11.50 -1.41 15.00
C LEU A 249 11.83 0.10 15.11
N GLY A 250 12.39 0.55 16.23
CA GLY A 250 12.67 1.97 16.48
C GLY A 250 11.43 2.83 16.75
N ILE A 251 10.29 2.22 17.11
CA ILE A 251 9.00 2.90 17.27
C ILE A 251 8.72 3.29 18.73
N ALA A 252 9.44 2.73 19.70
CA ALA A 252 9.35 3.11 21.10
C ALA A 252 10.59 2.73 21.91
N ALA A 253 10.88 3.53 22.93
CA ALA A 253 11.39 3.06 24.22
C ALA A 253 10.26 3.26 25.24
#